data_AF-A0A9Q0UL87-F1
#
_entry.id   AF-A0A9Q0UL87-F1
#
_cell.length_a   1.000
_cell.length_b   1.000
_cell.length_c   1.000
_cell.angle_alpha   90.00
_cell.angle_beta   90.00
_cell.angle_gamma   90.00
#
_symmetry.space_group_name_H-M   'P 1'
#
loop_
_entity.id
_entity.type
_entity.pdbx_description
1 polymer ?
#
loop_
_entity_poly.entity_id
_entity_poly.type
_entity_poly.pdbx_seq_one_letter_code
_entity_poly.pdbx_strand_id
1 'polypeptide(L)'
;MAVLSSRYEDMSLHVLPESCIANVLSFTCPRDACRLSMVCSLFKSAEESDVVWERFLPLDYQSIISKSDVSSMLLASASSKKHLYLMLCEKPLIIEGGKKSFSLEKKSGKRCYMLSARDLTIVWGDTPPYWRWNSDPSSRFGEVAELISVCWLEIRGKINATMLSPATLYTAYLVFRPTGGVYGLDYHPVEVRVGLVGSESGKRNVYLDSESGCKQQYHFVRRHTRIFNRGRIVGMPASEPARESDGHYPKKRGDGWLEIELGDFFCKEGEDGELEMSVQEVKSGNWKGGLIVEGIEIRPKEGK
;
A
#
# COMPACT_ATOMS: atom_id res chain seq x y z
N MET A 1 -36.11 34.44 -48.95
CA MET A 1 -35.06 33.71 -48.22
C MET A 1 -35.33 33.84 -46.73
N ALA A 2 -35.88 32.80 -46.11
CA ALA A 2 -36.03 32.74 -44.66
C ALA A 2 -34.70 32.28 -44.06
N VAL A 3 -34.06 33.15 -43.30
CA VAL A 3 -32.87 32.83 -42.51
C VAL A 3 -33.36 31.99 -41.32
N LEU A 4 -33.13 30.67 -41.38
CA LEU A 4 -33.24 29.81 -40.22
C LEU A 4 -32.07 30.16 -39.28
N SER A 5 -32.31 31.07 -38.35
CA SER A 5 -31.46 31.26 -37.18
C SER A 5 -31.61 30.03 -36.29
N SER A 6 -30.74 29.04 -36.46
CA SER A 6 -30.53 28.00 -35.47
C SER A 6 -29.86 28.67 -34.26
N ARG A 7 -30.65 29.11 -33.28
CA ARG A 7 -30.14 29.40 -31.94
C ARG A 7 -29.71 28.08 -31.33
N TYR A 8 -28.44 27.72 -31.50
CA TYR A 8 -27.77 26.91 -30.49
C TYR A 8 -27.67 27.84 -29.27
N GLU A 9 -28.63 27.74 -28.36
CA GLU A 9 -28.45 28.27 -27.01
C GLU A 9 -27.30 27.50 -26.40
N ASP A 10 -26.16 28.16 -26.32
CA ASP A 10 -24.99 27.70 -25.58
C ASP A 10 -25.43 27.56 -24.11
N MET A 11 -25.77 26.34 -23.70
CA MET A 11 -26.13 26.03 -22.31
C MET A 11 -24.87 26.18 -21.47
N SER A 12 -24.61 27.41 -21.03
CA SER A 12 -23.51 27.71 -20.15
C SER A 12 -23.71 27.00 -18.81
N LEU A 13 -22.67 26.31 -18.35
CA LEU A 13 -22.63 25.60 -17.07
C LEU A 13 -22.98 26.49 -15.87
N HIS A 14 -22.86 27.81 -16.02
CA HIS A 14 -23.21 28.83 -15.02
C HIS A 14 -24.73 28.99 -14.80
N VAL A 15 -25.57 28.40 -15.65
CA VAL A 15 -27.04 28.45 -15.50
C VAL A 15 -27.55 27.33 -14.57
N LEU A 16 -26.73 26.30 -14.31
CA LEU A 16 -27.12 25.19 -13.46
C LEU A 16 -27.09 25.57 -11.97
N PRO A 17 -28.10 25.15 -11.18
CA PRO A 17 -28.05 25.27 -9.72
C PRO A 17 -26.83 24.55 -9.14
N GLU A 18 -26.31 25.08 -8.03
CA GLU A 18 -25.17 24.50 -7.31
C GLU A 18 -25.38 23.02 -6.96
N SER A 19 -26.60 22.64 -6.57
CA SER A 19 -26.96 21.27 -6.26
C SER A 19 -26.86 20.32 -7.46
N CYS A 20 -27.17 20.80 -8.68
CA CYS A 20 -27.00 20.02 -9.90
C CYS A 20 -25.51 19.80 -10.19
N ILE A 21 -24.68 20.82 -9.98
CA ILE A 21 -23.23 20.74 -10.16
C ILE A 21 -22.62 19.80 -9.11
N ALA A 22 -23.03 19.92 -7.83
CA ALA A 22 -22.60 19.02 -6.78
C ALA A 22 -22.95 17.55 -7.11
N ASN A 23 -24.17 17.30 -7.61
CA ASN A 23 -24.55 15.97 -8.04
C ASN A 23 -23.65 15.45 -9.18
N VAL A 24 -23.33 16.27 -10.18
CA VAL A 24 -22.38 15.89 -11.25
C VAL A 24 -20.99 15.61 -10.70
N LEU A 25 -20.47 16.46 -9.80
CA LEU A 25 -19.17 16.26 -9.14
C LEU A 25 -19.11 14.96 -8.35
N SER A 26 -20.21 14.54 -7.73
CA SER A 26 -20.30 13.29 -6.95
C SER A 26 -20.07 12.02 -7.79
N PHE A 27 -20.22 12.09 -9.13
CA PHE A 27 -19.93 10.99 -10.04
C PHE A 27 -18.49 10.98 -10.58
N THR A 28 -17.67 11.97 -10.21
CA THR A 28 -16.25 12.04 -10.57
C THR A 28 -15.38 11.35 -9.50
N CYS A 29 -14.05 11.45 -9.59
CA CYS A 29 -13.18 11.07 -8.48
C CYS A 29 -12.85 12.28 -7.59
N PRO A 30 -12.48 12.09 -6.31
CA PRO A 30 -12.09 13.17 -5.40
C PRO A 30 -11.03 14.10 -5.99
N ARG A 31 -10.04 13.54 -6.70
CA ARG A 31 -9.01 14.34 -7.39
C ARG A 31 -9.61 15.27 -8.44
N ASP A 32 -10.55 14.80 -9.24
CA ASP A 32 -11.14 15.59 -10.32
C ASP A 32 -12.12 16.62 -9.79
N ALA A 33 -12.91 16.30 -8.76
CA ALA A 33 -13.73 17.28 -8.06
C ALA A 33 -12.88 18.43 -7.50
N CYS A 34 -11.77 18.13 -6.82
CA CYS A 34 -10.84 19.16 -6.34
C CYS A 34 -10.13 19.92 -7.47
N ARG A 35 -10.00 19.36 -8.67
CA ARG A 35 -9.47 20.10 -9.83
C ARG A 35 -10.51 21.06 -10.42
N LEU A 36 -11.76 20.61 -10.51
CA LEU A 36 -12.88 21.42 -10.99
C LEU A 36 -13.17 22.59 -10.04
N SER A 37 -12.98 22.42 -8.73
CA SER A 37 -13.14 23.51 -7.75
C SER A 37 -12.20 24.70 -7.99
N MET A 38 -11.09 24.50 -8.71
CA MET A 38 -10.15 25.58 -9.06
C MET A 38 -10.59 26.39 -10.29
N VAL A 39 -11.61 25.95 -11.03
CA VAL A 39 -12.04 26.60 -12.28
C VAL A 39 -12.89 27.83 -12.00
N CYS A 40 -13.85 27.76 -11.07
CA CYS A 40 -14.68 28.90 -10.69
C CYS A 40 -15.27 28.73 -9.28
N SER A 41 -15.82 29.83 -8.73
CA SER A 41 -16.41 29.84 -7.38
C SER A 41 -17.63 28.92 -7.23
N LEU A 42 -18.40 28.72 -8.29
CA LEU A 42 -19.57 27.83 -8.29
C LEU A 42 -19.16 26.37 -8.12
N PHE A 43 -18.13 25.92 -8.86
CA PHE A 43 -17.55 24.58 -8.67
C PHE A 43 -16.91 24.43 -7.29
N LYS A 44 -16.27 25.49 -6.78
CA LYS A 44 -15.72 25.48 -5.43
C LYS A 44 -16.79 25.26 -4.36
N SER A 45 -17.88 26.03 -4.41
CA SER A 45 -18.99 25.89 -3.47
C SER A 45 -19.64 24.50 -3.58
N ALA A 46 -19.90 24.04 -4.81
CA ALA A 46 -20.49 22.72 -5.06
C ALA A 46 -19.59 21.56 -4.55
N GLU A 47 -18.27 21.67 -4.69
CA GLU A 47 -17.31 20.66 -4.22
C GLU A 47 -17.22 20.61 -2.70
N GLU A 48 -17.49 21.69 -1.99
CA GLU A 48 -17.51 21.73 -0.52
C GLU A 48 -18.78 21.07 0.06
N SER A 49 -19.76 20.72 -0.77
CA SER A 49 -21.02 20.09 -0.35
C SER A 49 -20.82 18.64 0.15
N ASP A 50 -21.44 18.32 1.28
CA ASP A 50 -21.44 16.96 1.84
C ASP A 50 -22.08 15.93 0.90
N VAL A 51 -22.96 16.33 -0.03
CA VAL A 51 -23.55 15.42 -1.03
C VAL A 51 -22.45 14.80 -1.92
N VAL A 52 -21.42 15.58 -2.26
CA VAL A 52 -20.28 15.13 -3.06
C VAL A 52 -19.47 14.11 -2.26
N TRP A 53 -19.09 14.47 -1.04
CA TRP A 53 -18.19 13.67 -0.22
C TRP A 53 -18.86 12.43 0.38
N GLU A 54 -20.17 12.44 0.57
CA GLU A 54 -20.94 11.24 0.90
C GLU A 54 -20.78 10.16 -0.17
N ARG A 55 -20.72 10.55 -1.45
CA ARG A 55 -20.56 9.62 -2.57
C ARG A 55 -19.12 9.10 -2.72
N PHE A 56 -18.14 9.89 -2.29
CA PHE A 56 -16.73 9.51 -2.30
C PHE A 56 -16.34 8.61 -1.12
N LEU A 57 -17.08 8.67 -0.02
CA LEU A 57 -16.95 7.71 1.06
C LEU A 57 -17.51 6.34 0.64
N PRO A 58 -16.92 5.21 1.09
CA PRO A 58 -17.52 3.90 0.88
C PRO A 58 -18.93 3.83 1.46
N LEU A 59 -19.89 3.18 0.79
CA LEU A 59 -21.30 3.15 1.25
C LEU A 59 -21.49 2.60 2.67
N ASP A 60 -20.59 1.72 3.10
CA ASP A 60 -20.55 1.06 4.41
C ASP A 60 -19.52 1.72 5.37
N TYR A 61 -19.04 2.92 5.08
CA TYR A 61 -17.99 3.58 5.87
C TYR A 61 -18.36 3.66 7.36
N GLN A 62 -19.65 3.85 7.69
CA GLN A 62 -20.13 3.91 9.07
C GLN A 62 -19.94 2.57 9.79
N SER A 63 -20.21 1.44 9.12
CA SER A 63 -20.02 0.11 9.70
C SER A 63 -18.54 -0.18 9.87
N ILE A 64 -17.69 0.21 8.92
CA ILE A 64 -16.23 0.09 9.02
C ILE A 64 -15.71 0.92 10.20
N ILE A 65 -16.12 2.19 10.32
CA ILE A 65 -15.69 3.07 11.40
C ILE A 65 -16.07 2.45 12.74
N SER A 66 -17.32 1.97 12.90
CA SER A 66 -17.85 1.40 14.15
C SER A 66 -17.02 0.24 14.71
N LYS A 67 -16.21 -0.43 13.89
CA LYS A 67 -15.25 -1.48 14.31
C LYS A 67 -13.99 -0.93 15.00
N SER A 68 -13.85 0.39 15.12
CA SER A 68 -12.74 1.07 15.78
C SER A 68 -13.12 1.56 17.17
N ASP A 69 -12.18 1.45 18.12
CA ASP A 69 -12.37 1.95 19.48
C ASP A 69 -12.45 3.49 19.53
N VAL A 70 -11.91 4.18 18.52
CA VAL A 70 -11.90 5.66 18.43
C VAL A 70 -13.01 6.22 17.53
N SER A 71 -14.01 5.41 17.18
CA SER A 71 -15.14 5.79 16.31
C SER A 71 -15.82 7.10 16.72
N SER A 72 -16.16 7.20 18.00
CA SER A 72 -16.90 8.35 18.55
C SER A 72 -16.07 9.64 18.46
N MET A 73 -14.78 9.56 18.77
CA MET A 73 -13.85 10.69 18.68
C MET A 73 -13.63 11.13 17.24
N LEU A 74 -13.47 10.19 16.30
CA LEU A 74 -13.32 10.48 14.87
C LEU A 74 -14.56 11.22 14.33
N LEU A 75 -15.75 10.68 14.61
CA LEU A 75 -17.00 11.26 14.13
C LEU A 75 -17.30 12.61 14.79
N ALA A 76 -16.98 12.79 16.07
CA ALA A 76 -17.13 14.09 16.75
C ALA A 76 -16.15 15.15 16.24
N SER A 77 -14.98 14.74 15.75
CA SER A 77 -13.97 15.66 15.20
C SER A 77 -14.26 16.08 13.75
N ALA A 78 -15.08 15.31 13.04
CA ALA A 78 -15.44 15.59 11.66
C ALA A 78 -16.46 16.73 11.57
N SER A 79 -16.02 17.88 11.07
CA SER A 79 -16.90 19.04 10.82
C SER A 79 -17.71 18.93 9.53
N SER A 80 -17.28 18.09 8.58
CA SER A 80 -17.94 17.80 7.31
C SER A 80 -17.54 16.43 6.78
N LYS A 81 -18.22 15.92 5.76
CA LYS A 81 -17.86 14.65 5.10
C LYS A 81 -16.52 14.76 4.37
N LYS A 82 -16.21 15.93 3.83
CA LYS A 82 -14.88 16.25 3.29
C LYS A 82 -13.79 16.11 4.36
N HIS A 83 -14.02 16.68 5.53
CA HIS A 83 -13.06 16.59 6.63
C HIS A 83 -12.91 15.14 7.12
N LEU A 84 -14.00 14.39 7.25
CA LEU A 84 -13.95 12.96 7.56
C LEU A 84 -13.12 12.16 6.54
N TYR A 85 -13.37 12.39 5.24
CA TYR A 85 -12.63 11.75 4.17
C TYR A 85 -11.12 12.02 4.28
N LEU A 86 -10.72 13.27 4.49
CA LEU A 86 -9.30 13.65 4.63
C LEU A 86 -8.67 13.00 5.87
N MET A 87 -9.36 12.95 7.01
CA MET A 87 -8.87 12.25 8.19
C MET A 87 -8.62 10.76 7.92
N LEU A 88 -9.53 10.08 7.20
CA LEU A 88 -9.37 8.68 6.80
C LEU A 88 -8.24 8.45 5.78
N CYS A 89 -7.84 9.48 5.03
CA CYS A 89 -6.68 9.42 4.13
C CYS A 89 -5.36 9.61 4.89
N GLU A 90 -5.35 10.49 5.87
CA GLU A 90 -4.12 10.92 6.57
C GLU A 90 -3.75 10.01 7.74
N LYS A 91 -4.76 9.51 8.47
CA LYS A 91 -4.57 8.71 9.68
C LYS A 91 -5.28 7.37 9.52
N PRO A 92 -4.54 6.26 9.29
CA PRO A 92 -5.14 4.93 9.24
C PRO A 92 -5.89 4.61 10.52
N LEU A 93 -7.16 4.23 10.37
CA LEU A 93 -8.04 3.84 11.45
C LEU A 93 -7.77 2.40 11.85
N ILE A 94 -7.41 2.16 13.10
CA ILE A 94 -7.24 0.81 13.62
C ILE A 94 -8.61 0.21 13.93
N ILE A 95 -8.89 -0.97 13.37
CA ILE A 95 -10.18 -1.66 13.45
C ILE A 95 -9.98 -3.12 13.89
N GLU A 96 -11.09 -3.77 14.26
CA GLU A 96 -11.13 -5.21 14.61
C GLU A 96 -10.17 -5.56 15.75
N GLY A 97 -10.16 -4.72 16.80
CA GLY A 97 -9.34 -4.94 18.00
C GLY A 97 -7.83 -4.87 17.75
N GLY A 98 -7.38 -4.05 16.80
CA GLY A 98 -5.94 -3.90 16.51
C GLY A 98 -5.40 -4.81 15.42
N LYS A 99 -6.27 -5.62 14.80
CA LYS A 99 -5.84 -6.60 13.79
C LYS A 99 -5.69 -6.02 12.39
N LYS A 100 -6.45 -4.98 12.07
CA LYS A 100 -6.39 -4.35 10.75
C LYS A 100 -6.36 -2.84 10.87
N SER A 101 -5.74 -2.18 9.90
CA SER A 101 -5.88 -0.74 9.72
C SER A 101 -6.63 -0.45 8.43
N PHE A 102 -7.50 0.54 8.45
CA PHE A 102 -8.29 1.01 7.33
C PHE A 102 -7.94 2.45 6.98
N SER A 103 -7.79 2.75 5.70
CA SER A 103 -7.64 4.12 5.19
C SER A 103 -8.22 4.24 3.79
N LEU A 104 -8.29 5.46 3.28
CA LEU A 104 -8.71 5.75 1.90
C LEU A 104 -7.53 6.21 1.06
N GLU A 105 -7.47 5.74 -0.18
CA GLU A 105 -6.55 6.29 -1.18
C GLU A 105 -7.04 7.68 -1.58
N LYS A 106 -6.24 8.71 -1.29
CA LYS A 106 -6.65 10.12 -1.34
C LYS A 106 -7.25 10.54 -2.67
N LYS A 107 -6.76 10.03 -3.79
CA LYS A 107 -7.11 10.51 -5.13
C LYS A 107 -8.40 9.89 -5.66
N SER A 108 -8.67 8.63 -5.31
CA SER A 108 -9.76 7.80 -5.86
C SER A 108 -10.84 7.47 -4.84
N GLY A 109 -10.58 7.60 -3.54
CA GLY A 109 -11.49 7.18 -2.47
C GLY A 109 -11.59 5.67 -2.29
N LYS A 110 -10.72 4.91 -2.97
CA LYS A 110 -10.69 3.45 -2.88
C LYS A 110 -10.12 3.02 -1.53
N ARG A 111 -10.63 1.91 -1.01
CA ARG A 111 -10.27 1.40 0.32
C ARG A 111 -8.84 0.87 0.32
N CYS A 112 -8.11 1.14 1.38
CA CYS A 112 -6.80 0.57 1.70
C CYS A 112 -6.91 -0.19 3.02
N TYR A 113 -6.29 -1.37 3.08
CA TYR A 113 -6.20 -2.16 4.31
C TYR A 113 -4.77 -2.53 4.61
N MET A 114 -4.44 -2.66 5.89
CA MET A 114 -3.26 -3.41 6.31
C MET A 114 -3.66 -4.44 7.34
N LEU A 115 -3.23 -5.67 7.14
CA LEU A 115 -3.30 -6.75 8.11
C LEU A 115 -2.09 -6.63 9.04
N SER A 116 -2.30 -6.53 10.35
CA SER A 116 -1.21 -6.51 11.31
C SER A 116 -0.53 -7.88 11.38
N ALA A 117 0.70 -7.94 11.89
CA ALA A 117 1.40 -9.20 12.10
C ALA A 117 0.58 -10.21 12.95
N ARG A 118 -0.27 -9.73 13.87
CA ARG A 118 -1.18 -10.56 14.68
C ARG A 118 -2.37 -11.13 13.91
N ASP A 119 -2.70 -10.56 12.76
CA ASP A 119 -3.74 -11.06 11.85
C ASP A 119 -3.17 -11.96 10.75
N LEU A 120 -1.85 -12.13 10.71
CA LEU A 120 -1.16 -13.04 9.78
C LEU A 120 -1.03 -14.44 10.39
N THR A 121 -1.07 -15.44 9.51
CA THR A 121 -0.65 -16.80 9.85
C THR A 121 0.86 -16.91 9.65
N ILE A 122 1.60 -16.97 10.75
CA ILE A 122 3.06 -17.11 10.76
C ILE A 122 3.40 -18.52 11.27
N VAL A 123 4.10 -19.31 10.47
CA VAL A 123 4.53 -20.64 10.89
C VAL A 123 5.50 -20.52 12.06
N TRP A 124 5.16 -21.20 13.16
CA TRP A 124 5.82 -21.09 14.47
C TRP A 124 5.80 -19.70 15.11
N GLY A 125 4.89 -18.81 14.71
CA GLY A 125 4.78 -17.45 15.25
C GLY A 125 4.62 -17.39 16.78
N ASP A 126 3.98 -18.39 17.38
CA ASP A 126 3.80 -18.48 18.83
C ASP A 126 4.88 -19.33 19.53
N THR A 127 5.96 -19.66 18.84
CA THR A 127 7.08 -20.45 19.37
C THR A 127 8.26 -19.53 19.73
N PRO A 128 8.49 -19.24 21.03
CA PRO A 128 9.43 -18.20 21.47
C PRO A 128 10.90 -18.34 20.99
N PRO A 129 11.45 -19.55 20.74
CA PRO A 129 12.77 -19.68 20.12
C PRO A 129 12.88 -19.11 18.70
N TYR A 130 11.77 -19.01 17.99
CA TYR A 130 11.73 -18.68 16.56
C TYR A 130 11.18 -17.28 16.30
N TRP A 131 10.18 -16.88 17.08
CA TRP A 131 9.49 -15.61 16.93
C TRP A 131 9.29 -14.95 18.29
N ARG A 132 9.35 -13.62 18.30
CA ARG A 132 9.04 -12.79 19.46
C ARG A 132 8.03 -11.73 19.06
N TRP A 133 7.04 -11.53 19.92
CA TRP A 133 6.07 -10.46 19.76
C TRP A 133 6.50 -9.28 20.61
N ASN A 134 6.69 -8.13 19.98
CA ASN A 134 7.17 -6.92 20.64
C ASN A 134 6.24 -5.75 20.32
N SER A 135 6.23 -4.73 21.17
CA SER A 135 5.68 -3.42 20.81
C SER A 135 6.75 -2.55 20.14
N ASP A 136 6.37 -1.83 19.10
CA ASP A 136 7.26 -0.92 18.39
C ASP A 136 6.62 0.48 18.31
N PRO A 137 7.25 1.54 18.85
CA PRO A 137 6.71 2.90 18.80
C PRO A 137 6.52 3.47 17.39
N SER A 138 7.23 2.91 16.38
CA SER A 138 7.11 3.29 14.97
C SER A 138 6.06 2.46 14.21
N SER A 139 5.48 1.45 14.85
CA SER A 139 4.38 0.65 14.29
C SER A 139 3.04 1.33 14.53
N ARG A 140 2.12 1.21 13.56
CA ARG A 140 0.71 1.62 13.78
C ARG A 140 -0.08 0.63 14.63
N PHE A 141 0.43 -0.59 14.80
CA PHE A 141 -0.18 -1.65 15.60
C PHE A 141 0.54 -1.81 16.94
N GLY A 142 -0.18 -2.30 17.95
CA GLY A 142 0.37 -2.50 19.30
C GLY A 142 1.45 -3.58 19.40
N GLU A 143 1.45 -4.54 18.47
CA GLU A 143 2.44 -5.61 18.40
C GLU A 143 2.93 -5.86 16.97
N VAL A 144 4.21 -6.19 16.86
CA VAL A 144 4.92 -6.61 15.65
C VAL A 144 5.60 -7.96 15.88
N ALA A 145 5.86 -8.70 14.81
CA ALA A 145 6.52 -10.01 14.89
C ALA A 145 8.01 -9.88 14.56
N GLU A 146 8.88 -10.11 15.53
CA GLU A 146 10.32 -10.23 15.36
C GLU A 146 10.71 -11.68 15.11
N LEU A 147 11.31 -11.94 13.94
CA LEU A 147 11.89 -13.21 13.58
C LEU A 147 13.26 -13.35 14.27
N ILE A 148 13.39 -14.32 15.18
CA ILE A 148 14.64 -14.63 15.88
C ILE A 148 15.53 -15.52 15.01
N SER A 149 15.04 -16.70 14.62
CA SER A 149 15.81 -17.68 13.85
C SER A 149 14.91 -18.80 13.31
N VAL A 150 14.79 -18.98 12.00
CA VAL A 150 14.06 -20.11 11.39
C VAL A 150 14.74 -20.64 10.14
N CYS A 151 14.64 -21.95 9.87
CA CYS A 151 14.99 -22.52 8.57
C CYS A 151 13.81 -22.56 7.58
N TRP A 152 12.56 -22.50 8.09
CA TRP A 152 11.32 -22.44 7.32
C TRP A 152 10.62 -21.12 7.61
N LEU A 153 10.67 -20.18 6.66
CA LEU A 153 9.95 -18.91 6.76
C LEU A 153 8.68 -19.00 5.94
N GLU A 154 7.54 -18.84 6.60
CA GLU A 154 6.25 -18.81 5.93
C GLU A 154 5.28 -17.89 6.66
N ILE A 155 4.88 -16.84 5.95
CA ILE A 155 3.93 -15.84 6.40
C ILE A 155 2.79 -15.80 5.39
N ARG A 156 1.55 -15.88 5.87
CA ARG A 156 0.35 -15.77 5.04
C ARG A 156 -0.61 -14.75 5.63
N GLY A 157 -1.19 -13.92 4.77
CA GLY A 157 -2.30 -13.05 5.10
C GLY A 157 -3.53 -13.43 4.29
N LYS A 158 -4.70 -13.25 4.88
CA LYS A 158 -5.99 -13.45 4.20
C LYS A 158 -6.91 -12.27 4.44
N ILE A 159 -7.61 -11.85 3.40
CA ILE A 159 -8.66 -10.82 3.50
C ILE A 159 -9.80 -11.18 2.56
N ASN A 160 -11.04 -10.95 2.98
CA ASN A 160 -12.18 -11.15 2.11
C ASN A 160 -12.20 -10.04 1.03
N ALA A 161 -12.33 -10.42 -0.24
CA ALA A 161 -12.33 -9.49 -1.37
C ALA A 161 -13.49 -8.47 -1.31
N THR A 162 -14.61 -8.79 -0.66
CA THR A 162 -15.73 -7.86 -0.42
C THR A 162 -15.35 -6.66 0.45
N MET A 163 -14.27 -6.78 1.24
CA MET A 163 -13.73 -5.65 2.00
C MET A 163 -13.02 -4.66 1.08
N LEU A 164 -12.51 -5.09 -0.06
CA LEU A 164 -11.83 -4.24 -1.04
C LEU A 164 -12.84 -3.50 -1.92
N SER A 165 -12.39 -2.43 -2.57
CA SER A 165 -13.23 -1.72 -3.53
C SER A 165 -13.35 -2.53 -4.84
N PRO A 166 -14.58 -2.71 -5.39
CA PRO A 166 -14.78 -3.46 -6.62
C PRO A 166 -14.19 -2.72 -7.83
N ALA A 167 -14.02 -3.46 -8.92
CA ALA A 167 -13.43 -3.00 -10.19
C ALA A 167 -12.10 -2.24 -9.99
N THR A 168 -11.25 -2.74 -9.10
CA THR A 168 -10.02 -2.03 -8.69
C THR A 168 -8.84 -3.00 -8.71
N LEU A 169 -7.75 -2.57 -9.34
CA LEU A 169 -6.47 -3.27 -9.28
C LEU A 169 -5.78 -2.90 -7.96
N TYR A 170 -5.49 -3.91 -7.16
CA TYR A 170 -4.77 -3.81 -5.90
C TYR A 170 -3.36 -4.37 -6.04
N THR A 171 -2.46 -3.85 -5.22
CA THR A 171 -1.14 -4.43 -5.01
C THR A 171 -0.94 -4.66 -3.51
N ALA A 172 -0.45 -5.85 -3.16
CA ALA A 172 -0.12 -6.20 -1.79
C ALA A 172 1.38 -6.00 -1.51
N TYR A 173 1.71 -5.52 -0.32
CA TYR A 173 3.07 -5.21 0.11
C TYR A 173 3.32 -5.82 1.49
N LEU A 174 4.44 -6.53 1.66
CA LEU A 174 4.94 -6.84 3.00
C LEU A 174 5.66 -5.61 3.55
N VAL A 175 5.28 -5.17 4.75
CA VAL A 175 5.89 -4.04 5.45
C VAL A 175 6.70 -4.58 6.63
N PHE A 176 8.00 -4.30 6.62
CA PHE A 176 8.94 -4.90 7.56
C PHE A 176 10.18 -4.02 7.76
N ARG A 177 10.99 -4.36 8.76
CA ARG A 177 12.25 -3.68 9.06
C ARG A 177 13.31 -4.69 9.48
N PRO A 178 14.53 -4.64 8.92
CA PRO A 178 15.62 -5.47 9.40
C PRO A 178 16.13 -4.98 10.76
N THR A 179 16.51 -5.90 11.64
CA THR A 179 17.26 -5.57 12.86
C THR A 179 18.76 -5.51 12.56
N GLY A 180 19.56 -4.97 13.48
CA GLY A 180 21.02 -4.92 13.32
C GLY A 180 21.70 -6.30 13.23
N GLY A 181 20.98 -7.38 13.55
CA GLY A 181 21.44 -8.76 13.47
C GLY A 181 20.71 -9.58 12.41
N VAL A 182 20.26 -8.96 11.30
CA VAL A 182 19.68 -9.69 10.18
C VAL A 182 20.71 -10.64 9.54
N TYR A 183 20.29 -11.86 9.20
CA TYR A 183 21.13 -12.83 8.50
C TYR A 183 20.28 -13.86 7.75
N GLY A 184 20.89 -14.57 6.80
CA GLY A 184 20.26 -15.70 6.10
C GLY A 184 19.21 -15.31 5.05
N LEU A 185 19.04 -14.01 4.83
CA LEU A 185 18.17 -13.42 3.81
C LEU A 185 18.97 -12.68 2.72
N ASP A 186 20.25 -12.45 2.98
CA ASP A 186 21.16 -11.80 2.05
C ASP A 186 21.26 -12.66 0.79
N TYR A 187 20.97 -12.06 -0.37
CA TYR A 187 21.07 -12.70 -1.69
C TYR A 187 20.20 -13.94 -1.92
N HIS A 188 19.28 -14.26 -1.00
CA HIS A 188 18.36 -15.39 -1.14
C HIS A 188 16.97 -14.88 -1.54
N PRO A 189 16.45 -15.28 -2.71
CA PRO A 189 15.10 -14.89 -3.10
C PRO A 189 14.07 -15.60 -2.22
N VAL A 190 13.06 -14.84 -1.84
CA VAL A 190 11.86 -15.32 -1.16
C VAL A 190 10.73 -15.42 -2.17
N GLU A 191 10.00 -16.53 -2.14
CA GLU A 191 8.86 -16.76 -3.02
C GLU A 191 7.64 -16.02 -2.45
N VAL A 192 7.00 -15.21 -3.28
CA VAL A 192 5.79 -14.46 -2.93
C VAL A 192 4.64 -14.82 -3.87
N ARG A 193 3.42 -14.78 -3.34
CA ARG A 193 2.20 -15.07 -4.10
C ARG A 193 1.06 -14.18 -3.62
N VAL A 194 0.19 -13.81 -4.55
CA VAL A 194 -1.06 -13.10 -4.30
C VAL A 194 -2.13 -13.70 -5.21
N GLY A 195 -3.29 -14.06 -4.65
CA GLY A 195 -4.42 -14.54 -5.44
C GLY A 195 -5.57 -15.08 -4.60
N LEU A 196 -6.69 -15.37 -5.26
CA LEU A 196 -7.84 -15.96 -4.57
C LEU A 196 -7.55 -17.39 -4.14
N VAL A 197 -8.00 -17.76 -2.95
CA VAL A 197 -7.90 -19.12 -2.43
C VAL A 197 -8.55 -20.09 -3.42
N GLY A 198 -7.80 -21.13 -3.81
CA GLY A 198 -8.26 -22.15 -4.76
C GLY A 198 -8.07 -21.81 -6.24
N SER A 199 -7.62 -20.60 -6.58
CA SER A 199 -7.23 -20.23 -7.95
C SER A 199 -5.73 -20.40 -8.17
N GLU A 200 -5.32 -20.66 -9.42
CA GLU A 200 -3.91 -20.60 -9.79
C GLU A 200 -3.41 -19.15 -9.69
N SER A 201 -2.42 -18.93 -8.83
CA SER A 201 -1.75 -17.64 -8.66
C SER A 201 -0.29 -17.74 -9.10
N GLY A 202 0.17 -16.69 -9.79
CA GLY A 202 1.57 -16.59 -10.22
C GLY A 202 2.50 -16.53 -9.00
N LYS A 203 3.60 -17.28 -9.08
CA LYS A 203 4.69 -17.20 -8.09
C LYS A 203 5.73 -16.23 -8.58
N ARG A 204 6.21 -15.35 -7.71
CA ARG A 204 7.31 -14.42 -8.00
C ARG A 204 8.40 -14.57 -6.94
N ASN A 205 9.64 -14.27 -7.31
CA ASN A 205 10.75 -14.18 -6.37
C ASN A 205 11.11 -12.71 -6.11
N VAL A 206 11.29 -12.36 -4.84
CA VAL A 206 11.73 -11.04 -4.39
C VAL A 206 12.84 -11.18 -3.35
N TYR A 207 13.57 -10.11 -3.08
CA TYR A 207 14.60 -10.07 -2.05
C TYR A 207 14.12 -9.22 -0.88
N LEU A 208 14.47 -9.64 0.35
CA LEU A 208 14.14 -8.90 1.57
C LEU A 208 15.30 -8.01 2.07
N ASP A 209 16.45 -8.04 1.39
CA ASP A 209 17.58 -7.15 1.64
C ASP A 209 17.56 -5.92 0.71
N SER A 210 18.11 -4.81 1.18
CA SER A 210 18.24 -3.58 0.40
C SER A 210 19.27 -3.73 -0.73
N GLU A 211 18.97 -3.17 -1.90
CA GLU A 211 19.91 -3.10 -3.03
C GLU A 211 21.24 -2.40 -2.67
N SER A 212 21.26 -1.61 -1.59
CA SER A 212 22.44 -0.84 -1.16
C SER A 212 23.55 -1.71 -0.58
N GLY A 213 23.22 -2.85 0.03
CA GLY A 213 24.22 -3.86 0.44
C GLY A 213 24.96 -4.43 -0.77
N CYS A 214 24.23 -4.63 -1.88
CA CYS A 214 24.77 -5.10 -3.15
C CYS A 214 25.83 -4.14 -3.71
N LYS A 215 25.59 -2.81 -3.69
CA LYS A 215 26.57 -1.82 -4.20
C LYS A 215 27.79 -1.64 -3.30
N GLN A 216 27.64 -1.77 -1.99
CA GLN A 216 28.77 -1.61 -1.05
C GLN A 216 29.72 -2.81 -1.08
N GLN A 217 29.23 -4.03 -1.36
CA GLN A 217 30.10 -5.21 -1.45
C GLN A 217 30.94 -5.26 -2.73
N TYR A 218 30.50 -4.65 -3.84
CA TYR A 218 31.34 -4.49 -5.04
C TYR A 218 32.54 -3.55 -4.82
N HIS A 219 32.55 -2.74 -3.75
CA HIS A 219 33.71 -1.92 -3.39
C HIS A 219 34.74 -2.63 -2.50
N PHE A 220 34.35 -3.67 -1.75
CA PHE A 220 35.28 -4.41 -0.87
C PHE A 220 35.99 -5.59 -1.54
N VAL A 221 35.54 -6.05 -2.72
CA VAL A 221 36.29 -7.03 -3.52
C VAL A 221 37.31 -6.32 -4.41
N ARG A 222 38.30 -5.65 -3.79
CA ARG A 222 39.54 -5.24 -4.48
C ARG A 222 40.79 -5.43 -3.60
N ARG A 223 41.50 -6.52 -3.94
CA ARG A 223 42.96 -6.70 -3.94
C ARG A 223 43.68 -6.85 -2.60
N HIS A 224 43.61 -8.06 -2.02
CA HIS A 224 44.80 -8.64 -1.40
C HIS A 224 45.58 -9.48 -2.43
N THR A 225 46.27 -8.79 -3.32
CA THR A 225 47.45 -9.30 -4.02
C THR A 225 48.27 -8.09 -4.46
N ARG A 226 49.27 -7.74 -3.64
CA ARG A 226 50.38 -6.89 -4.09
C ARG A 226 51.27 -7.76 -4.97
N ILE A 227 51.43 -7.39 -6.25
CA ILE A 227 52.70 -7.34 -6.99
C ILE A 227 52.47 -6.51 -8.27
N PHE A 228 53.48 -5.72 -8.59
CA PHE A 228 53.67 -4.64 -9.57
C PHE A 228 53.09 -4.84 -10.99
N ASN A 229 52.47 -3.79 -11.56
CA ASN A 229 53.03 -3.09 -12.74
C ASN A 229 52.28 -1.80 -13.15
N ARG A 230 53.05 -0.83 -13.65
CA ARG A 230 52.66 0.43 -14.30
C ARG A 230 51.87 0.16 -15.60
N GLY A 231 50.77 0.89 -15.82
CA GLY A 231 50.09 0.96 -17.11
C GLY A 231 48.95 2.00 -17.12
N ARG A 232 48.86 2.79 -18.19
CA ARG A 232 47.98 3.97 -18.35
C ARG A 232 46.47 3.65 -18.44
N ILE A 233 45.68 4.53 -17.80
CA ILE A 233 44.38 5.14 -18.19
C ILE A 233 43.38 4.30 -19.02
N VAL A 234 42.16 4.08 -18.48
CA VAL A 234 40.88 4.27 -19.19
C VAL A 234 39.86 4.81 -18.19
N GLY A 235 39.24 5.95 -18.50
CA GLY A 235 38.18 6.57 -17.69
C GLY A 235 37.00 5.63 -17.52
N MET A 236 36.53 5.45 -16.29
CA MET A 236 35.28 4.75 -16.01
C MET A 236 34.12 5.61 -16.55
N PRO A 237 33.13 5.03 -17.24
CA PRO A 237 31.97 5.78 -17.64
C PRO A 237 31.26 6.29 -16.38
N ALA A 238 30.78 7.54 -16.46
CA ALA A 238 29.90 8.10 -15.45
C ALA A 238 28.77 7.11 -15.16
N SER A 239 28.50 6.88 -13.87
CA SER A 239 27.40 6.06 -13.40
C SER A 239 26.10 6.46 -14.12
N GLU A 240 25.54 5.54 -14.90
CA GLU A 240 24.20 5.67 -15.45
C GLU A 240 23.21 6.00 -14.30
N PRO A 241 22.21 6.87 -14.56
CA PRO A 241 21.19 7.16 -13.56
C PRO A 241 20.51 5.86 -13.13
N ALA A 242 20.20 5.78 -11.83
CA ALA A 242 19.56 4.63 -11.20
C ALA A 242 18.38 4.14 -12.05
N ARG A 243 18.54 2.96 -12.67
CA ARG A 243 17.45 2.25 -13.31
C ARG A 243 16.36 2.05 -12.27
N GLU A 244 15.11 2.36 -12.63
CA GLU A 244 13.94 2.12 -11.76
C GLU A 244 14.04 0.70 -11.20
N SER A 245 14.08 0.58 -9.87
CA SER A 245 14.12 -0.71 -9.19
C SER A 245 12.95 -1.56 -9.68
N ASP A 246 13.25 -2.71 -10.28
CA ASP A 246 12.34 -3.66 -10.96
C ASP A 246 11.34 -4.36 -10.00
N GLY A 247 11.00 -3.72 -8.88
CA GLY A 247 10.09 -4.22 -7.83
C GLY A 247 10.62 -5.45 -7.08
N HIS A 248 11.81 -5.93 -7.39
CA HIS A 248 12.41 -7.11 -6.76
C HIS A 248 13.12 -6.84 -5.44
N TYR A 249 13.38 -5.57 -5.11
CA TYR A 249 14.03 -5.15 -3.87
C TYR A 249 13.13 -4.23 -3.05
N PRO A 250 13.29 -4.23 -1.71
CA PRO A 250 12.45 -3.43 -0.83
C PRO A 250 12.71 -1.93 -1.05
N LYS A 251 11.65 -1.14 -0.93
CA LYS A 251 11.70 0.33 -1.00
C LYS A 251 11.53 0.90 0.40
N LYS A 252 12.28 1.94 0.70
CA LYS A 252 12.14 2.65 1.98
C LYS A 252 10.92 3.58 1.95
N ARG A 253 10.07 3.48 2.97
CA ARG A 253 8.91 4.32 3.19
C ARG A 253 9.29 5.60 3.96
N GLY A 254 8.39 6.59 3.93
CA GLY A 254 8.57 7.85 4.67
C GLY A 254 8.51 7.69 6.19
N ASP A 255 7.89 6.62 6.68
CA ASP A 255 7.79 6.25 8.10
C ASP A 255 9.03 5.48 8.62
N GLY A 256 10.00 5.18 7.74
CA GLY A 256 11.22 4.45 8.09
C GLY A 256 11.14 2.93 7.94
N TRP A 257 9.97 2.37 7.64
CA TRP A 257 9.81 0.95 7.30
C TRP A 257 10.28 0.65 5.87
N LEU A 258 10.52 -0.62 5.57
CA LEU A 258 10.69 -1.12 4.21
C LEU A 258 9.39 -1.76 3.74
N GLU A 259 9.12 -1.65 2.44
CA GLU A 259 8.05 -2.40 1.78
C GLU A 259 8.57 -3.16 0.57
N ILE A 260 8.07 -4.36 0.37
CA ILE A 260 8.30 -5.16 -0.85
C ILE A 260 6.97 -5.59 -1.45
N GLU A 261 6.87 -5.47 -2.77
CA GLU A 261 5.69 -5.86 -3.54
C GLU A 261 5.54 -7.38 -3.59
N LEU A 262 4.38 -7.89 -3.15
CA LEU A 262 4.06 -9.32 -3.19
C LEU A 262 3.40 -9.72 -4.51
N GLY A 263 2.62 -8.81 -5.10
CA GLY A 263 1.92 -9.02 -6.36
C GLY A 263 0.65 -8.20 -6.47
N ASP A 264 0.04 -8.28 -7.65
CA ASP A 264 -1.18 -7.59 -8.00
C ASP A 264 -2.40 -8.51 -7.92
N PHE A 265 -3.55 -7.94 -7.61
CA PHE A 265 -4.84 -8.62 -7.61
C PHE A 265 -5.94 -7.68 -8.14
N PHE A 266 -6.72 -8.13 -9.12
CA PHE A 266 -7.85 -7.36 -9.60
C PHE A 266 -9.14 -7.79 -8.90
N CYS A 267 -9.69 -6.90 -8.06
CA CYS A 267 -10.96 -7.13 -7.40
C CYS A 267 -12.11 -6.88 -8.37
N LYS A 268 -12.80 -7.93 -8.82
CA LYS A 268 -13.96 -7.81 -9.71
C LYS A 268 -15.21 -7.32 -8.97
N GLU A 269 -16.21 -6.89 -9.70
CA GLU A 269 -17.54 -6.60 -9.13
C GLU A 269 -18.18 -7.90 -8.63
N GLY A 270 -18.70 -7.88 -7.40
CA GLY A 270 -19.33 -9.06 -6.78
C GLY A 270 -18.37 -10.19 -6.39
N GLU A 271 -17.06 -9.93 -6.35
CA GLU A 271 -16.06 -10.92 -5.93
C GLU A 271 -16.20 -11.24 -4.43
N ASP A 272 -16.56 -12.48 -4.11
CA ASP A 272 -16.80 -12.98 -2.73
C ASP A 272 -15.73 -14.01 -2.28
N GLY A 273 -14.56 -13.99 -2.92
CA GLY A 273 -13.46 -14.87 -2.57
C GLY A 273 -12.59 -14.33 -1.43
N GLU A 274 -11.86 -15.23 -0.76
CA GLU A 274 -10.74 -14.83 0.10
C GLU A 274 -9.49 -14.60 -0.75
N LEU A 275 -8.90 -13.41 -0.65
CA LEU A 275 -7.59 -13.08 -1.18
C LEU A 275 -6.52 -13.58 -0.21
N GLU A 276 -5.63 -14.46 -0.66
CA GLU A 276 -4.45 -14.91 0.08
C GLU A 276 -3.19 -14.23 -0.46
N MET A 277 -2.34 -13.76 0.45
CA MET A 277 -1.01 -13.24 0.15
C MET A 277 0.00 -14.03 0.97
N SER A 278 1.14 -14.42 0.38
CA SER A 278 2.14 -15.22 1.08
C SER A 278 3.57 -14.82 0.76
N VAL A 279 4.44 -15.05 1.73
CA VAL A 279 5.89 -14.87 1.70
C VAL A 279 6.53 -16.14 2.23
N GLN A 280 7.30 -16.84 1.40
CA GLN A 280 7.78 -18.19 1.66
C GLN A 280 9.26 -18.35 1.29
N GLU A 281 10.07 -18.74 2.26
CA GLU A 281 11.43 -19.25 2.05
C GLU A 281 11.54 -20.57 2.83
N VAL A 282 11.18 -21.66 2.16
CA VAL A 282 11.04 -23.00 2.74
C VAL A 282 11.91 -24.05 2.05
N LYS A 283 12.58 -23.67 0.95
CA LYS A 283 13.27 -24.62 0.06
C LYS A 283 14.77 -24.72 0.33
N SER A 284 15.40 -23.65 0.82
CA SER A 284 16.86 -23.65 1.02
C SER A 284 17.30 -24.41 2.28
N GLY A 285 16.43 -24.48 3.31
CA GLY A 285 16.79 -24.99 4.62
C GLY A 285 17.75 -24.08 5.40
N ASN A 286 18.07 -22.89 4.88
CA ASN A 286 18.99 -21.95 5.51
C ASN A 286 18.32 -21.25 6.70
N TRP A 287 19.04 -21.21 7.82
CA TRP A 287 18.64 -20.44 8.99
C TRP A 287 18.71 -18.95 8.71
N LYS A 288 17.67 -18.22 9.11
CA LYS A 288 17.56 -16.78 8.94
C LYS A 288 16.87 -16.11 10.11
N GLY A 289 17.21 -14.86 10.37
CA GLY A 289 16.71 -14.11 11.52
C GLY A 289 16.86 -12.61 11.35
N GLY A 290 16.36 -11.85 12.32
CA GLY A 290 16.52 -10.41 12.41
C GLY A 290 15.61 -9.61 11.48
N LEU A 291 14.37 -10.04 11.30
CA LEU A 291 13.33 -9.26 10.61
C LEU A 291 12.20 -8.91 11.58
N ILE A 292 11.76 -7.66 11.60
CA ILE A 292 10.54 -7.22 12.28
C ILE A 292 9.46 -7.03 11.21
N VAL A 293 8.35 -7.76 11.33
CA VAL A 293 7.20 -7.66 10.43
C VAL A 293 6.12 -6.82 11.10
N GLU A 294 5.73 -5.73 10.44
CA GLU A 294 4.56 -4.94 10.85
C GLU A 294 3.28 -5.58 10.32
N GLY A 295 3.29 -6.05 9.07
CA GLY A 295 2.13 -6.66 8.45
C GLY A 295 2.14 -6.68 6.92
N ILE A 296 0.96 -6.89 6.32
CA ILE A 296 0.75 -6.86 4.86
C ILE A 296 -0.25 -5.76 4.51
N GLU A 297 0.17 -4.79 3.69
CA GLU A 297 -0.64 -3.67 3.23
C GLU A 297 -1.17 -3.91 1.81
N ILE A 298 -2.47 -3.74 1.62
CA ILE A 298 -3.22 -3.89 0.38
C ILE A 298 -3.76 -2.52 -0.02
N ARG A 299 -3.22 -1.97 -1.11
CA ARG A 299 -3.59 -0.64 -1.61
C ARG A 299 -3.90 -0.66 -3.11
N PRO A 300 -4.81 0.22 -3.58
CA PRO A 300 -5.07 0.37 -5.01
C PRO A 300 -3.78 0.71 -5.76
N LYS A 301 -3.55 0.06 -6.89
CA LYS A 301 -2.47 0.40 -7.81
C LYS A 301 -2.86 1.66 -8.56
N GLU A 302 -2.00 2.68 -8.56
CA GLU A 302 -2.25 3.85 -9.39
C GLU A 302 -2.29 3.42 -10.86
N GLY A 303 -3.39 3.74 -11.56
CA GLY A 303 -3.44 3.64 -13.01
C GLY A 303 -2.40 4.58 -13.61
N LYS A 304 -1.57 4.06 -14.52
CA LYS A 304 -0.71 4.89 -15.36
C LYS A 304 -1.54 5.70 -16.35
#